data_AF-A0AAU3V7F5-F1
#
_entry.id   AF-A0AAU3V7F5-F1
#
_cell.length_a   1.000
_cell.length_b   1.000
_cell.length_c   1.000
_cell.angle_alpha   90.00
_cell.angle_beta   90.00
_cell.angle_gamma   90.00
#
_symmetry.space_group_name_H-M   'P 1'
#
loop_
_entity.id
_entity.type
_entity.pdbx_description
1 polymer ?
#
loop_
_entity_poly.entity_id
_entity_poly.type
_entity_poly.pdbx_seq_one_letter_code
_entity_poly.pdbx_strand_id
1 'polypeptide(L)' 'MRPRIESIAARLLAATGTEVERREDQTGVRLIVALPEELDEPHRAFLLAALADADDYGHDHAGDGTQQAWALITGGTQ' A
#
# COMPACT_ATOMS: atom_id res chain seq x y z
N MET A 1 16.28 -1.14 -0.36
CA MET A 1 15.07 -0.56 -0.98
C MET A 1 14.17 -1.63 -1.60
N ARG A 2 14.63 -2.40 -2.60
CA ARG A 2 13.84 -3.47 -3.24
C ARG A 2 13.21 -4.50 -2.27
N PRO A 3 13.93 -5.00 -1.24
CA PRO A 3 13.34 -5.91 -0.26
C PRO A 3 12.21 -5.30 0.59
N ARG A 4 12.29 -3.99 0.88
CA ARG A 4 11.25 -3.25 1.64
C ARG A 4 9.98 -3.10 0.81
N ILE A 5 10.14 -2.74 -0.47
CA ILE A 5 9.03 -2.62 -1.43
C ILE A 5 8.30 -3.96 -1.57
N GLU A 6 9.04 -5.05 -1.80
CA GLU A 6 8.46 -6.40 -1.93
C GLU A 6 7.77 -6.86 -0.65
N SER A 7 8.36 -6.57 0.53
CA SER A 7 7.75 -6.91 1.82
C SER A 7 6.44 -6.16 2.06
N ILE A 8 6.40 -4.85 1.81
CA ILE A 8 5.19 -4.05 1.97
C ILE A 8 4.12 -4.51 0.96
N ALA A 9 4.49 -4.71 -0.31
CA ALA A 9 3.56 -5.20 -1.33
C ALA A 9 2.94 -6.57 -0.96
N ALA A 10 3.75 -7.52 -0.48
CA ALA A 10 3.26 -8.82 -0.04
C ALA A 10 2.28 -8.72 1.14
N ARG A 11 2.53 -7.80 2.08
CA ARG A 11 1.64 -7.58 3.23
C ARG A 11 0.34 -6.89 2.83
N LEU A 12 0.38 -5.93 1.90
CA LEU A 12 -0.83 -5.29 1.37
C LEU A 12 -1.71 -6.30 0.62
N LEU A 13 -1.11 -7.16 -0.21
CA LEU A 13 -1.82 -8.25 -0.88
C LEU A 13 -2.43 -9.22 0.14
N ALA A 14 -1.67 -9.64 1.16
CA ALA A 14 -2.17 -10.55 2.17
C ALA A 14 -3.27 -9.93 3.05
N ALA A 15 -3.22 -8.61 3.29
CA ALA A 15 -4.24 -7.90 4.07
C ALA A 15 -5.56 -7.74 3.30
N THR A 16 -5.48 -7.45 2.01
CA THR A 16 -6.65 -7.05 1.20
C THR A 16 -7.16 -8.15 0.28
N GLY A 17 -6.33 -9.15 -0.04
CA GLY A 17 -6.58 -10.13 -1.09
C GLY A 17 -6.56 -9.53 -2.51
N THR A 18 -6.13 -8.27 -2.68
CA THR A 18 -6.13 -7.57 -3.97
C THR A 18 -4.73 -7.34 -4.51
N GLU A 19 -4.62 -7.34 -5.83
CA GLU A 19 -3.35 -7.09 -6.51
C GLU A 19 -2.83 -5.69 -6.21
N VAL A 20 -1.52 -5.58 -5.96
CA VAL A 20 -0.85 -4.33 -5.65
C VAL A 20 -0.29 -3.72 -6.93
N GLU A 21 -0.81 -2.56 -7.30
CA GLU A 21 -0.27 -1.76 -8.39
C GLU A 21 1.00 -1.03 -7.92
N ARG A 22 2.08 -1.14 -8.68
CA ARG A 22 3.33 -0.43 -8.43
C ARG A 22 3.52 0.71 -9.42
N ARG A 23 3.69 1.93 -8.91
CA ARG A 23 4.10 3.11 -9.70
C ARG A 23 5.44 3.62 -9.19
N GLU A 24 6.37 3.85 -10.10
CA GLU A 24 7.70 4.36 -9.77
C GLU A 24 7.93 5.69 -10.50
N ASP A 25 8.33 6.70 -9.74
CA ASP A 25 8.66 8.03 -10.25
C ASP A 25 9.88 8.62 -9.54
N GLN A 26 10.15 9.91 -9.75
CA GLN A 26 11.31 10.60 -9.19
C GLN A 26 11.28 10.74 -7.66
N THR A 27 10.10 10.61 -7.05
CA THR A 27 9.86 10.68 -5.60
C THR A 27 10.14 9.33 -4.93
N GLY A 28 9.86 8.23 -5.64
CA GLY A 28 10.07 6.87 -5.14
C GLY A 28 9.10 5.86 -5.73
N VAL A 29 8.78 4.84 -4.96
CA VAL A 29 7.85 3.77 -5.35
C VAL A 29 6.56 3.89 -4.56
N ARG A 30 5.46 4.17 -5.25
CA ARG A 30 4.10 4.15 -4.69
C ARG A 30 3.46 2.80 -4.98
N LEU A 31 3.08 2.10 -3.91
CA LEU A 31 2.28 0.88 -3.95
C LEU A 31 0.83 1.27 -3.70
N ILE A 32 -0.08 0.85 -4.57
CA ILE A 32 -1.50 1.17 -4.52
C ILE A 32 -2.27 -0.15 -4.44
N VAL A 33 -3.24 -0.23 -3.55
CA VAL A 33 -4.02 -1.44 -3.31
C VAL A 33 -5.50 -1.08 -3.17
N ALA A 34 -6.37 -1.85 -3.80
CA ALA A 34 -7.82 -1.66 -3.64
C ALA A 34 -8.24 -2.12 -2.24
N LEU A 35 -9.11 -1.35 -1.61
CA LEU A 35 -9.73 -1.72 -0.34
C LEU A 35 -11.04 -2.43 -0.64
N PRO A 36 -11.20 -3.70 -0.19
CA PRO A 36 -12.50 -4.36 -0.18
C PRO A 36 -13.55 -3.52 0.56
N GLU A 37 -14.81 -3.65 0.16
CA GLU A 37 -15.94 -2.97 0.83
C GLU A 37 -16.02 -3.33 2.31
N GLU A 38 -15.73 -4.59 2.64
CA GLU A 38 -15.64 -5.10 4.00
C GLU A 38 -14.26 -5.67 4.26
N LEU A 39 -13.61 -5.17 5.32
CA LEU A 39 -12.35 -5.68 5.84
C LEU A 39 -12.54 -5.96 7.32
N ASP A 40 -12.32 -7.20 7.74
CA ASP A 40 -12.42 -7.55 9.16
C ASP A 40 -11.30 -6.87 9.99
N GLU A 41 -11.49 -6.81 11.31
CA GLU A 41 -10.56 -6.10 12.20
C GLU A 41 -9.11 -6.65 12.14
N PRO A 42 -8.87 -7.98 12.11
CA PRO A 42 -7.53 -8.52 11.91
C PRO A 42 -6.86 -8.06 10.60
N HIS A 43 -7.56 -8.14 9.47
CA HIS A 43 -7.03 -7.71 8.17
C HIS A 43 -6.82 -6.19 8.14
N ARG A 44 -7.68 -5.41 8.80
CA ARG A 44 -7.53 -3.96 8.95
C ARG A 44 -6.30 -3.58 9.75
N ALA A 45 -6.06 -4.24 10.89
CA ALA A 45 -4.86 -4.04 11.68
C ALA A 45 -3.60 -4.41 10.89
N PHE A 46 -3.64 -5.51 10.13
CA PHE A 46 -2.52 -5.94 9.31
C PHE A 46 -2.21 -4.98 8.15
N LEU A 47 -3.25 -4.47 7.48
CA LEU A 47 -3.16 -3.42 6.47
C LEU A 47 -2.49 -2.16 7.04
N LEU A 48 -2.99 -1.65 8.17
CA LEU A 48 -2.44 -0.44 8.80
C LEU A 48 -0.97 -0.63 9.20
N ALA A 49 -0.61 -1.79 9.72
CA ALA A 49 0.78 -2.10 10.06
C ALA A 49 1.67 -2.14 8.81
N ALA A 50 1.15 -2.59 7.66
CA ALA A 50 1.91 -2.58 6.40
C ALA A 50 2.10 -1.16 5.85
N LEU A 51 1.07 -0.32 5.93
CA LEU A 51 1.12 1.08 5.54
C LEU A 51 2.08 1.89 6.43
N ALA A 52 2.08 1.64 7.74
CA ALA A 52 2.95 2.32 8.70
C ALA A 52 4.45 2.05 8.50
N ASP A 53 4.81 0.97 7.79
CA ASP A 53 6.20 0.67 7.42
C ASP A 53 6.68 1.45 6.18
N ALA A 54 5.80 2.20 5.51
CA ALA A 54 6.15 3.10 4.42
C ALA A 54 6.71 4.44 4.94
N ASP A 55 7.27 5.26 4.05
CA ASP A 55 7.73 6.61 4.43
C ASP A 55 6.56 7.60 4.48
N ASP A 56 5.57 7.41 3.62
CA ASP A 56 4.29 8.10 3.64
C ASP A 56 3.18 7.14 3.19
N TYR A 57 1.95 7.36 3.64
CA TYR A 57 0.82 6.52 3.28
C TYR A 57 -0.49 7.29 3.38
N GLY A 58 -1.50 6.80 2.66
CA GLY A 58 -2.82 7.39 2.68
C GLY A 58 -3.86 6.52 2.01
N HIS A 59 -5.01 7.13 1.75
CA HIS A 59 -6.11 6.51 1.02
C HIS A 59 -6.75 7.54 0.08
N ASP A 60 -7.24 7.07 -1.04
CA ASP A 60 -7.91 7.86 -2.07
C ASP A 60 -9.16 7.12 -2.57
N HIS A 61 -10.07 7.83 -3.23
CA HIS A 61 -11.13 7.18 -4.00
C HIS A 61 -10.71 7.11 -5.47
N ALA A 62 -10.75 5.92 -6.06
CA ALA A 62 -10.63 5.75 -7.49
C ALA A 62 -11.85 6.36 -8.21
N GLY A 63 -11.68 6.71 -9.49
CA GLY A 63 -12.73 7.37 -10.28
C GLY A 63 -14.01 6.55 -10.48
N ASP A 64 -13.98 5.25 -10.19
CA ASP A 64 -15.11 4.34 -10.20
C ASP A 64 -15.80 4.19 -8.81
N GLY A 65 -15.35 4.95 -7.81
CA GLY A 65 -15.84 4.89 -6.44
C GLY A 65 -15.12 3.87 -5.54
N THR A 66 -14.18 3.09 -6.09
CA THR A 66 -13.40 2.12 -5.31
C THR A 66 -12.47 2.82 -4.32
N GLN A 67 -12.51 2.45 -3.05
CA GLN A 67 -11.54 2.92 -2.06
C GLN A 67 -10.18 2.29 -2.34
N GLN A 68 -9.11 3.06 -2.28
CA GLN A 68 -7.74 2.55 -2.45
C GLN A 68 -6.85 3.08 -1.32
N ALA A 69 -5.96 2.24 -0.82
CA ALA A 69 -4.87 2.66 0.05
C ALA A 69 -3.57 2.74 -0.75
N TRP A 70 -2.65 3.59 -0.30
CA TRP A 70 -1.34 3.70 -0.92
C TRP A 70 -0.24 3.85 0.12
N ALA A 71 0.93 3.31 -0.22
CA ALA A 71 2.18 3.42 0.53
C ALA A 71 3.28 3.94 -0.39
N LEU A 72 3.92 5.04 0.00
CA LEU A 72 5.07 5.62 -0.69
C LEU A 72 6.35 5.21 0.03
N ILE A 73 7.25 4.56 -0.71
CA ILE A 73 8.61 4.27 -0.29
C ILE A 73 9.54 5.18 -1.09
N THR A 74 10.01 6.22 -0.44
CA THR A 74 11.03 7.11 -0.98
C THR A 74 12.37 6.39 -0.93
N GLY A 75 13.10 6.42 -2.05
CA GLY A 75 14.47 5.96 -2.02
C GLY A 75 15.26 6.96 -1.21
N GLY A 76 15.52 6.64 0.06
CA GLY A 76 16.33 7.45 0.95
C GLY A 76 17.53 7.99 0.19
N THR A 77 17.50 9.28 -0.10
CA THR A 77 18.67 9.97 -0.61
C THR A 77 19.54 10.21 0.61
N GLN A 78 20.49 9.30 0.79
CA GLN A 78 21.66 9.37 1.68
C GLN A 78 21.41 9.21 3.18
#